data_AF-A0A7J2YA38-F1
#
_entry.id   AF-A0A7J2YA38-F1
#
_cell.length_a   1.000
_cell.length_b   1.000
_cell.length_c   1.000
_cell.angle_alpha   90.00
_cell.angle_beta   90.00
_cell.angle_gamma   90.00
#
_symmetry.space_group_name_H-M   'P 1'
#
loop_
_entity.id
_entity.type
_entity.pdbx_description
1 polymer ?
#
loop_
_entity_poly.entity_id
_entity_poly.type
_entity_poly.pdbx_seq_one_letter_code
_entity_poly.pdbx_strand_id
1 'polypeptide(L)'
;MGNKKRGTFSQIKRRAITGGALYPMLVRFSTLEAQPLLQEIKNKQQGDILRKALVNYLIIRSVTIFEIFLINEAYRLAKHHRRKTKELFTDVKTNVPLADQLISTYSFTKLEDIDFVFSTLISKNYLSAIKADSVEYEPDYYLESAHIKRTKPLHKNWDNVCKIFELRHDIVHHNKLIDLKYSQLRNLLGGIIQFLMSSIIVTNED
;
A
#
# COMPACT_ATOMS: atom_id res chain seq x y z
N MET A 1 35.74 12.14 10.29
CA MET A 1 34.87 11.07 10.83
C MET A 1 33.60 11.71 11.37
N GLY A 2 32.57 11.83 10.54
CA GLY A 2 31.29 12.44 10.92
C GLY A 2 30.31 11.35 11.35
N ASN A 3 29.87 11.39 12.60
CA ASN A 3 28.81 10.55 13.14
C ASN A 3 27.54 10.68 12.27
N LYS A 4 27.24 9.66 11.46
CA LYS A 4 25.92 9.48 10.86
C LYS A 4 24.95 9.26 12.01
N LYS A 5 24.29 10.34 12.46
CA LYS A 5 23.16 10.26 13.40
C LYS A 5 22.20 9.21 12.84
N ARG A 6 22.08 8.08 13.54
CA ARG A 6 20.97 7.15 13.38
C ARG A 6 19.70 8.00 13.40
N GLY A 7 18.88 7.88 12.35
CA GLY A 7 17.74 8.75 12.08
C GLY A 7 16.91 8.97 13.34
N THR A 8 17.06 10.13 13.96
CA THR A 8 16.15 10.56 15.00
C THR A 8 14.83 10.83 14.32
N PHE A 9 13.91 9.89 14.47
CA PHE A 9 12.48 10.00 14.17
C PHE A 9 12.03 11.46 14.34
N SER A 10 11.67 12.14 13.25
CA SER A 10 11.08 13.47 13.37
C SER A 10 9.78 13.34 14.19
N GLN A 11 9.47 14.30 15.05
CA GLN A 11 8.21 14.25 15.82
C GLN A 11 6.97 14.16 14.91
N ILE A 12 7.07 14.66 13.67
CA ILE A 12 6.03 14.58 12.64
C ILE A 12 5.83 13.12 12.20
N LYS A 13 6.93 12.44 11.83
CA LYS A 13 6.94 11.01 11.46
C LYS A 13 6.46 10.13 12.62
N ARG A 14 6.85 10.47 13.86
CA ARG A 14 6.42 9.79 15.09
C ARG A 14 4.93 9.98 15.31
N ARG A 15 4.39 11.18 15.13
CA ARG A 15 2.93 11.42 15.20
C ARG A 15 2.16 10.73 14.07
N ALA A 16 2.69 10.66 12.86
CA ALA A 16 2.05 9.91 11.78
C ALA A 16 1.93 8.40 12.12
N ILE A 17 2.94 7.84 12.78
CA ILE A 17 3.01 6.42 13.14
C ILE A 17 2.33 6.10 14.49
N THR A 18 2.47 6.96 15.51
CA THR A 18 2.04 6.72 16.90
C THR A 18 0.86 7.59 17.36
N GLY A 19 0.51 8.65 16.63
CA GLY A 19 -0.54 9.62 17.00
C GLY A 19 -1.98 9.15 16.76
N GLY A 20 -2.20 7.87 16.51
CA GLY A 20 -3.52 7.29 16.30
C GLY A 20 -4.00 7.20 14.84
N ALA A 21 -3.13 7.41 13.84
CA ALA A 21 -3.53 7.47 12.43
C ALA A 21 -2.66 6.66 11.46
N LEU A 22 -2.16 5.48 11.86
CA LEU A 22 -2.20 4.38 10.89
C LEU A 22 -3.67 4.21 10.56
N TYR A 23 -4.07 4.51 9.32
CA TYR A 23 -5.46 4.49 8.87
C TYR A 23 -6.16 3.30 9.54
N PRO A 24 -7.21 3.49 10.37
CA PRO A 24 -7.79 2.39 11.16
C PRO A 24 -8.12 1.16 10.31
N MET A 25 -8.39 1.36 9.02
CA MET A 25 -8.51 0.34 7.99
C MET A 25 -7.27 -0.56 7.84
N LEU A 26 -6.04 -0.01 7.77
CA LEU A 26 -4.80 -0.78 7.62
C LEU A 26 -4.52 -1.64 8.86
N VAL A 27 -4.70 -1.07 10.06
CA VAL A 27 -4.54 -1.80 11.32
C VAL A 27 -5.58 -2.91 11.42
N ARG A 28 -6.86 -2.59 11.14
CA ARG A 28 -7.93 -3.59 11.12
C ARG A 28 -7.62 -4.71 10.13
N PHE A 29 -7.23 -4.37 8.91
CA PHE A 29 -6.87 -5.35 7.90
C PHE A 29 -5.68 -6.21 8.34
N SER A 30 -4.58 -5.61 8.80
CA SER A 30 -3.39 -6.36 9.18
C SER A 30 -3.64 -7.27 10.39
N THR A 31 -4.29 -6.77 11.43
CA THR A 31 -4.43 -7.46 12.72
C THR A 31 -5.65 -8.37 12.81
N LEU A 32 -6.81 -7.95 12.29
CA LEU A 32 -8.07 -8.68 12.43
C LEU A 32 -8.40 -9.56 11.23
N GLU A 33 -7.87 -9.24 10.03
CA GLU A 33 -8.17 -10.01 8.81
C GLU A 33 -6.95 -10.84 8.34
N ALA A 34 -5.83 -10.18 8.02
CA ALA A 34 -4.69 -10.83 7.39
C ALA A 34 -3.93 -11.77 8.33
N GLN A 35 -3.63 -11.33 9.56
CA GLN A 35 -2.83 -12.11 10.50
C GLN A 35 -3.50 -13.45 10.90
N PRO A 36 -4.80 -13.51 11.25
CA PRO A 36 -5.46 -14.78 11.56
C PRO A 36 -5.47 -15.73 10.36
N LEU A 37 -5.80 -15.24 9.17
CA LEU A 37 -5.81 -16.05 7.94
C LEU A 37 -4.42 -16.55 7.56
N LEU A 38 -3.38 -15.76 7.79
CA LEU A 38 -1.99 -16.20 7.62
C LEU A 38 -1.63 -17.34 8.57
N GLN A 39 -2.07 -17.32 9.83
CA GLN A 39 -1.84 -18.42 10.75
C GLN A 39 -2.59 -19.68 10.29
N GLU A 40 -3.83 -19.53 9.84
CA GLU A 40 -4.63 -20.65 9.32
C GLU A 40 -3.95 -21.28 8.09
N ILE A 41 -3.49 -20.47 7.13
CA ILE A 41 -2.75 -20.96 5.95
C ILE A 41 -1.43 -21.64 6.32
N LYS A 42 -0.74 -21.15 7.35
CA LYS A 42 0.52 -21.74 7.82
C LYS A 42 0.32 -23.16 8.36
N ASN A 43 -0.83 -23.41 8.98
CA ASN A 43 -1.16 -24.70 9.59
C ASN A 43 -1.73 -25.72 8.58
N LYS A 44 -2.05 -25.28 7.35
CA LYS A 44 -2.55 -26.16 6.28
C LYS A 44 -1.44 -26.64 5.35
N GLN A 45 -1.60 -27.87 4.85
CA GLN A 45 -0.68 -28.47 3.89
C GLN A 45 -0.71 -27.75 2.53
N GLN A 46 0.46 -27.58 1.91
CA GLN A 46 0.55 -27.04 0.56
C GLN A 46 -0.19 -27.95 -0.43
N GLY A 47 -0.88 -27.40 -1.42
CA GLY A 47 -1.73 -28.16 -2.34
C GLY A 47 -3.20 -28.29 -1.93
N ASP A 48 -3.51 -28.15 -0.63
CA ASP A 48 -4.88 -28.20 -0.10
C ASP A 48 -5.82 -27.15 -0.73
N ILE A 49 -7.04 -27.55 -1.07
CA ILE A 49 -8.00 -26.71 -1.78
C ILE A 49 -8.42 -25.52 -0.90
N LEU A 50 -8.69 -25.77 0.39
CA LEU A 50 -9.07 -24.71 1.31
C LEU A 50 -7.91 -23.73 1.52
N ARG A 51 -6.67 -24.22 1.63
CA ARG A 51 -5.48 -23.37 1.67
C ARG A 51 -5.38 -22.46 0.44
N LYS A 52 -5.53 -23.02 -0.77
CA LYS A 52 -5.51 -22.24 -2.02
C LYS A 52 -6.62 -21.19 -2.05
N ALA A 53 -7.83 -21.53 -1.61
CA ALA A 53 -8.94 -20.58 -1.50
C ALA A 53 -8.62 -19.41 -0.55
N LEU A 54 -8.04 -19.71 0.62
CA LEU A 54 -7.62 -18.68 1.59
C LEU A 54 -6.49 -17.79 1.05
N VAL A 55 -5.52 -18.38 0.32
CA VAL A 55 -4.45 -17.64 -0.38
C VAL A 55 -5.06 -16.67 -1.39
N ASN A 56 -5.95 -17.16 -2.27
CA ASN A 56 -6.62 -16.34 -3.27
C ASN A 56 -7.42 -15.20 -2.64
N TYR A 57 -8.20 -15.51 -1.59
CA TYR A 57 -8.96 -14.51 -0.84
C TYR A 57 -8.06 -13.39 -0.30
N LEU A 58 -6.93 -13.73 0.33
CA LEU A 58 -6.01 -12.73 0.87
C LEU A 58 -5.37 -11.87 -0.22
N ILE A 59 -5.03 -12.45 -1.37
CA ILE A 59 -4.49 -11.70 -2.52
C ILE A 59 -5.52 -10.68 -3.01
N ILE A 60 -6.74 -11.12 -3.29
CA ILE A 60 -7.84 -10.25 -3.73
C ILE A 60 -8.06 -9.14 -2.70
N ARG A 61 -8.21 -9.53 -1.42
CA ARG A 61 -8.52 -8.59 -0.35
C ARG A 61 -7.45 -7.53 -0.16
N SER A 62 -6.17 -7.91 -0.29
CA SER A 62 -5.04 -6.97 -0.16
C SER A 62 -5.04 -5.93 -1.28
N VAL A 63 -5.27 -6.36 -2.51
CA VAL A 63 -5.35 -5.47 -3.67
C VAL A 63 -6.57 -4.55 -3.56
N THR A 64 -7.72 -5.06 -3.10
CA THR A 64 -8.90 -4.23 -2.83
C THR A 64 -8.64 -3.18 -1.73
N ILE A 65 -7.96 -3.54 -0.64
CA ILE A 65 -7.61 -2.58 0.42
C ILE A 65 -6.64 -1.53 -0.11
N PHE A 66 -5.65 -1.94 -0.92
CA PHE A 66 -4.72 -1.02 -1.57
C PHE A 66 -5.44 -0.01 -2.46
N GLU A 67 -6.34 -0.47 -3.33
CA GLU A 67 -7.13 0.39 -4.22
C GLU A 67 -7.99 1.38 -3.43
N ILE A 68 -8.78 0.87 -2.47
CA ILE A 68 -9.67 1.71 -1.65
C ILE A 68 -8.87 2.75 -0.87
N PHE A 69 -7.73 2.35 -0.32
CA PHE A 69 -6.86 3.26 0.41
C PHE A 69 -6.39 4.41 -0.49
N LEU A 70 -5.81 4.10 -1.65
CA LEU A 70 -5.28 5.12 -2.54
C LEU A 70 -6.38 6.02 -3.13
N ILE A 71 -7.56 5.46 -3.43
CA ILE A 71 -8.72 6.24 -3.85
C ILE A 71 -9.11 7.27 -2.78
N ASN A 72 -9.26 6.82 -1.53
CA ASN A 72 -9.61 7.71 -0.43
C ASN A 72 -8.55 8.79 -0.23
N GLU A 73 -7.28 8.43 -0.38
CA GLU A 73 -6.19 9.35 -0.12
C GLU A 73 -5.98 10.36 -1.25
N ALA A 74 -6.12 9.93 -2.50
CA ALA A 74 -6.19 10.83 -3.64
C ALA A 74 -7.40 11.77 -3.53
N TYR A 75 -8.55 11.28 -3.08
CA TYR A 75 -9.74 12.09 -2.86
C TYR A 75 -9.52 13.14 -1.77
N ARG A 76 -8.89 12.78 -0.65
CA ARG A 76 -8.49 13.70 0.42
C ARG A 76 -7.56 14.79 -0.11
N LEU A 77 -6.46 14.41 -0.76
CA LEU A 77 -5.49 15.35 -1.33
C LEU A 77 -6.13 16.25 -2.40
N ALA A 78 -6.99 15.70 -3.25
CA ALA A 78 -7.67 16.44 -4.30
C ALA A 78 -8.55 17.57 -3.76
N LYS A 79 -9.18 17.36 -2.59
CA LYS A 79 -9.96 18.38 -1.88
C LYS A 79 -9.08 19.50 -1.31
N HIS A 80 -7.91 19.17 -0.79
CA HIS A 80 -6.99 20.15 -0.19
C HIS A 80 -6.15 20.91 -1.23
N HIS A 81 -5.79 20.27 -2.35
CA HIS A 81 -4.87 20.82 -3.35
C HIS A 81 -5.56 21.10 -4.69
N ARG A 82 -6.72 21.78 -4.67
CA ARG A 82 -7.58 22.00 -5.85
C ARG A 82 -6.84 22.48 -7.10
N ARG A 83 -5.83 23.35 -6.98
CA ARG A 83 -5.03 23.83 -8.11
C ARG A 83 -4.26 22.70 -8.78
N LYS A 84 -3.50 21.93 -8.00
CA LYS A 84 -2.73 20.77 -8.48
C LYS A 84 -3.66 19.69 -9.05
N THR A 85 -4.82 19.47 -8.43
CA THR A 85 -5.82 18.54 -8.95
C THR A 85 -6.28 18.89 -10.36
N LYS A 86 -6.37 20.19 -10.71
CA LYS A 86 -6.72 20.60 -12.09
C LYS A 86 -5.63 20.24 -13.09
N GLU A 87 -4.36 20.23 -12.68
CA GLU A 87 -3.21 19.91 -13.54
C GLU A 87 -3.23 18.45 -14.02
N LEU A 88 -4.00 17.58 -13.34
CA LEU A 88 -4.22 16.20 -13.78
C LEU A 88 -5.04 16.13 -15.07
N PHE A 89 -5.91 17.10 -15.35
CA PHE A 89 -6.86 17.02 -16.45
C PHE A 89 -6.51 18.00 -17.57
N THR A 90 -6.54 17.51 -18.81
CA THR A 90 -6.53 18.39 -20.00
C THR A 90 -7.83 19.18 -20.09
N ASP A 91 -8.97 18.55 -19.82
CA ASP A 91 -10.30 19.15 -19.84
C ASP A 91 -11.03 18.92 -18.51
N VAL A 92 -11.21 20.01 -17.74
CA VAL A 92 -11.95 19.94 -16.47
C VAL A 92 -13.45 20.08 -16.72
N LYS A 93 -14.23 19.05 -16.39
CA LYS A 93 -15.69 19.12 -16.43
C LYS A 93 -16.18 20.01 -15.28
N THR A 94 -16.87 21.09 -15.59
CA THR A 94 -17.31 22.06 -14.56
C THR A 94 -18.47 21.57 -13.71
N ASN A 95 -19.22 20.57 -14.19
CA ASN A 95 -20.40 20.01 -13.53
C ASN A 95 -20.12 18.80 -12.61
N VAL A 96 -18.87 18.34 -12.51
CA VAL A 96 -18.49 17.19 -11.68
C VAL A 96 -17.40 17.63 -10.69
N PRO A 97 -17.46 17.25 -9.41
CA PRO A 97 -16.36 17.49 -8.48
C PRO A 97 -15.04 16.93 -9.01
N LEU A 98 -13.94 17.70 -8.90
CA LEU A 98 -12.62 17.29 -9.38
C LEU A 98 -12.17 15.94 -8.81
N ALA A 99 -12.52 15.68 -7.56
CA ALA A 99 -12.16 14.43 -6.90
C ALA A 99 -12.90 13.21 -7.49
N ASP A 100 -14.15 13.40 -7.97
CA ASP A 100 -14.91 12.33 -8.64
C ASP A 100 -14.41 12.12 -10.09
N GLN A 101 -14.00 13.21 -10.75
CA GLN A 101 -13.31 13.12 -12.05
C GLN A 101 -12.00 12.34 -11.95
N LEU A 102 -11.26 12.52 -10.85
CA LEU A 102 -10.00 11.83 -10.62
C LEU A 102 -10.22 10.31 -10.53
N ILE A 103 -11.17 9.87 -9.72
CA ILE A 103 -11.46 8.44 -9.52
C ILE A 103 -12.00 7.78 -10.79
N SER A 104 -12.73 8.54 -11.64
CA SER A 104 -13.25 8.01 -12.90
C SER A 104 -12.24 8.03 -14.06
N THR A 105 -11.16 8.81 -13.95
CA THR A 105 -10.15 8.95 -15.02
C THR A 105 -8.97 8.00 -14.83
N TYR A 106 -8.52 7.79 -13.59
CA TYR A 106 -7.30 7.04 -13.30
C TYR A 106 -7.57 5.68 -12.68
N SER A 107 -6.71 4.70 -12.98
CA SER A 107 -6.78 3.38 -12.37
C SER A 107 -5.78 3.23 -11.23
N PHE A 108 -6.28 3.13 -9.99
CA PHE A 108 -5.47 2.81 -8.81
C PHE A 108 -5.03 1.34 -8.73
N THR A 109 -5.07 0.64 -9.86
CA THR A 109 -4.50 -0.70 -10.06
C THR A 109 -3.19 -0.65 -10.86
N LYS A 110 -2.88 0.50 -11.48
CA LYS A 110 -1.68 0.73 -12.30
C LYS A 110 -0.73 1.65 -11.55
N LEU A 111 0.51 1.21 -11.37
CA LEU A 111 1.52 2.00 -10.65
C LEU A 111 1.84 3.31 -11.37
N GLU A 112 1.72 3.33 -12.70
CA GLU A 112 1.95 4.52 -13.52
C GLU A 112 0.90 5.61 -13.23
N ASP A 113 -0.38 5.23 -13.21
CA ASP A 113 -1.48 6.15 -12.88
C ASP A 113 -1.36 6.64 -11.44
N ILE A 114 -0.99 5.74 -10.51
CA ILE A 114 -0.74 6.08 -9.11
C ILE A 114 0.40 7.09 -8.99
N ASP A 115 1.55 6.82 -9.61
CA ASP A 115 2.71 7.73 -9.54
C ASP A 115 2.36 9.08 -10.15
N PHE A 116 1.69 9.12 -11.31
CA PHE A 116 1.28 10.35 -11.95
C PHE A 116 0.34 11.18 -11.08
N VAL A 117 -0.73 10.56 -10.57
CA VAL A 117 -1.73 11.24 -9.73
C VAL A 117 -1.09 11.79 -8.47
N PHE A 118 -0.44 10.93 -7.69
CA PHE A 118 0.11 11.35 -6.42
C PHE A 118 1.24 12.34 -6.62
N SER A 119 2.18 12.10 -7.55
CA SER A 119 3.31 13.01 -7.79
C SER A 119 2.86 14.41 -8.17
N THR A 120 1.76 14.54 -8.93
CA THR A 120 1.17 15.84 -9.24
C THR A 120 0.60 16.50 -7.99
N LEU A 121 -0.18 15.77 -7.19
CA LEU A 121 -0.83 16.31 -5.98
C LEU A 121 0.17 16.75 -4.90
N ILE A 122 1.28 16.05 -4.76
CA ILE A 122 2.31 16.33 -3.73
C ILE A 122 3.52 17.09 -4.30
N SER A 123 3.62 17.26 -5.63
CA SER A 123 4.73 17.95 -6.33
C SER A 123 6.12 17.34 -6.07
N LYS A 124 6.20 16.02 -5.90
CA LYS A 124 7.44 15.23 -5.79
C LYS A 124 7.22 13.85 -6.40
N ASN A 125 8.28 13.17 -6.84
CA ASN A 125 8.14 11.80 -7.38
C ASN A 125 7.69 10.84 -6.26
N TYR A 126 6.45 10.37 -6.36
CA TYR A 126 5.76 9.66 -5.29
C TYR A 126 6.34 8.27 -5.05
N LEU A 127 6.53 7.45 -6.09
CA LEU A 127 7.09 6.10 -5.91
C LEU A 127 8.54 6.14 -5.44
N SER A 128 9.33 7.11 -5.91
CA SER A 128 10.69 7.31 -5.41
C SER A 128 10.71 7.74 -3.95
N ALA A 129 9.78 8.61 -3.54
CA ALA A 129 9.63 9.01 -2.13
C ALA A 129 9.24 7.81 -1.25
N ILE A 130 8.29 6.98 -1.69
CA ILE A 130 7.93 5.73 -0.97
C ILE A 130 9.12 4.79 -0.85
N LYS A 131 9.90 4.63 -1.91
CA LYS A 131 11.07 3.74 -1.88
C LYS A 131 12.16 4.27 -0.95
N ALA A 132 12.40 5.58 -0.95
CA ALA A 132 13.35 6.23 -0.06
C ALA A 132 12.92 6.12 1.40
N ASP A 133 11.63 6.36 1.68
CA ASP A 133 11.00 6.14 2.97
C ASP A 133 11.25 4.69 3.45
N SER A 134 10.95 3.69 2.61
CA SER A 134 11.17 2.29 2.98
C SER A 134 12.63 1.92 3.33
N VAL A 135 13.61 2.63 2.79
CA VAL A 135 15.03 2.46 3.18
C VAL A 135 15.28 3.04 4.56
N GLU A 136 14.76 4.24 4.82
CA GLU A 136 14.92 4.94 6.10
C GLU A 136 14.27 4.18 7.26
N TYR A 137 13.12 3.53 7.02
CA TYR A 137 12.33 2.83 8.05
C TYR A 137 12.63 1.34 8.20
N GLU A 138 13.57 0.77 7.43
CA GLU A 138 14.02 -0.61 7.63
C GLU A 138 14.34 -0.94 9.11
N PRO A 139 15.02 -0.05 9.85
CA PRO A 139 15.36 -0.29 11.24
C PRO A 139 14.21 -0.16 12.24
N ASP A 140 13.00 0.19 11.82
CA ASP A 140 11.86 0.40 12.74
C ASP A 140 10.65 -0.48 12.37
N TYR A 141 10.72 -1.22 11.25
CA TYR A 141 9.70 -2.18 10.82
C TYR A 141 9.48 -3.35 11.79
N TYR A 142 10.10 -3.39 12.96
CA TYR A 142 9.84 -4.40 14.00
C TYR A 142 8.77 -3.96 15.01
N LEU A 143 8.29 -2.71 14.96
CA LEU A 143 7.22 -2.21 15.83
C LEU A 143 5.86 -2.79 15.40
N GLU A 144 5.31 -3.66 16.25
CA GLU A 144 4.40 -4.78 15.93
C GLU A 144 2.98 -4.45 15.43
N SER A 145 2.56 -3.19 15.35
CA SER A 145 1.17 -2.84 15.02
C SER A 145 0.90 -2.53 13.54
N ALA A 146 1.93 -2.22 12.77
CA ALA A 146 1.78 -1.68 11.43
C ALA A 146 2.20 -2.64 10.31
N HIS A 147 2.83 -3.77 10.63
CA HIS A 147 3.48 -4.63 9.64
C HIS A 147 3.26 -6.12 9.94
N ILE A 148 3.37 -6.96 8.92
CA ILE A 148 3.40 -8.41 9.10
C ILE A 148 4.84 -8.83 9.45
N LYS A 149 5.03 -9.38 10.67
CA LYS A 149 6.35 -9.81 11.18
C LYS A 149 7.11 -10.68 10.17
N ARG A 150 8.44 -10.49 10.10
CA ARG A 150 9.37 -11.24 9.22
C ARG A 150 9.13 -11.04 7.71
N THR A 151 8.45 -9.97 7.31
CA THR A 151 8.43 -9.53 5.91
C THR A 151 9.73 -8.78 5.61
N LYS A 152 10.34 -8.97 4.44
CA LYS A 152 11.48 -8.14 4.05
C LYS A 152 11.00 -6.70 3.79
N PRO A 153 11.87 -5.69 3.95
CA PRO A 153 11.55 -4.30 3.66
C PRO A 153 11.06 -4.10 2.22
N LEU A 154 10.11 -3.20 2.03
CA LEU A 154 9.49 -2.90 0.74
C LEU A 154 10.52 -2.55 -0.33
N HIS A 155 11.54 -1.74 -0.03
CA HIS A 155 12.57 -1.39 -1.01
C HIS A 155 13.37 -2.59 -1.55
N LYS A 156 13.43 -3.71 -0.80
CA LYS A 156 14.03 -5.00 -1.22
C LYS A 156 13.01 -5.98 -1.83
N ASN A 157 11.73 -5.64 -1.74
CA ASN A 157 10.59 -6.47 -2.13
C ASN A 157 9.68 -5.72 -3.11
N TRP A 158 10.16 -4.70 -3.82
CA TRP A 158 9.33 -3.85 -4.68
C TRP A 158 8.57 -4.68 -5.72
N ASP A 159 9.23 -5.66 -6.32
CA ASP A 159 8.64 -6.55 -7.32
C ASP A 159 7.44 -7.36 -6.76
N ASN A 160 7.38 -7.59 -5.45
CA ASN A 160 6.23 -8.24 -4.82
C ASN A 160 4.97 -7.36 -4.86
N VAL A 161 5.12 -6.03 -4.90
CA VAL A 161 4.00 -5.11 -5.11
C VAL A 161 3.42 -5.34 -6.49
N CYS A 162 4.22 -5.31 -7.55
CA CYS A 162 3.72 -5.58 -8.91
C CYS A 162 3.09 -6.98 -9.01
N LYS A 163 3.78 -7.98 -8.47
CA LYS A 163 3.36 -9.39 -8.55
C LYS A 163 2.00 -9.65 -7.93
N ILE A 164 1.61 -8.95 -6.86
CA ILE A 164 0.29 -9.20 -6.23
C ILE A 164 -0.87 -8.74 -7.12
N PHE A 165 -0.69 -7.71 -7.94
CA PHE A 165 -1.68 -7.28 -8.94
C PHE A 165 -1.81 -8.30 -10.07
N GLU A 166 -0.69 -8.83 -10.56
CA GLU A 166 -0.68 -9.91 -11.56
C GLU A 166 -1.42 -11.15 -11.04
N LEU A 167 -1.14 -11.55 -9.79
CA LEU A 167 -1.82 -12.68 -9.16
C LEU A 167 -3.32 -12.42 -8.99
N ARG A 168 -3.73 -11.22 -8.56
CA ARG A 168 -5.15 -10.86 -8.48
C ARG A 168 -5.82 -10.91 -9.84
N HIS A 169 -5.16 -10.40 -10.89
CA HIS A 169 -5.67 -10.48 -12.26
C HIS A 169 -5.90 -11.94 -12.68
N ASP A 170 -4.91 -12.80 -12.45
CA ASP A 170 -5.00 -14.24 -12.72
C ASP A 170 -6.11 -14.96 -11.95
N ILE A 171 -6.32 -14.60 -10.68
CA ILE A 171 -7.41 -15.17 -9.89
C ILE A 171 -8.78 -14.74 -10.44
N VAL A 172 -8.96 -13.45 -10.70
CA VAL A 172 -10.27 -12.88 -11.04
C VAL A 172 -10.67 -13.16 -12.49
N HIS A 173 -9.72 -13.08 -13.43
CA HIS A 173 -10.01 -13.17 -14.87
C HIS A 173 -9.71 -14.56 -15.44
N HIS A 174 -8.78 -15.31 -14.85
CA HIS A 174 -8.40 -16.64 -15.33
C HIS A 174 -8.81 -17.76 -14.35
N ASN A 175 -9.52 -17.45 -13.26
CA ASN A 175 -9.95 -18.41 -12.25
C ASN A 175 -8.80 -19.28 -11.70
N LYS A 176 -7.57 -18.76 -11.68
CA LYS A 176 -6.40 -19.54 -11.23
C LYS A 176 -6.44 -19.73 -9.71
N LEU A 177 -6.16 -20.96 -9.27
CA LEU A 177 -5.89 -21.28 -7.87
C LEU A 177 -4.40 -21.13 -7.58
N ILE A 178 -4.06 -20.13 -6.77
CA ILE A 178 -2.68 -19.79 -6.47
C ILE A 178 -2.18 -20.62 -5.29
N ASP A 179 -1.07 -21.34 -5.48
CA ASP A 179 -0.44 -22.16 -4.44
C ASP A 179 0.94 -21.63 -4.07
N LEU A 180 0.95 -20.58 -3.25
CA LEU A 180 2.19 -19.97 -2.78
C LEU A 180 2.67 -20.59 -1.48
N LYS A 181 3.98 -20.65 -1.26
CA LYS A 181 4.55 -20.94 0.06
C LYS A 181 4.14 -19.85 1.05
N TYR A 182 3.97 -20.20 2.33
CA TYR A 182 3.61 -19.26 3.38
C TYR A 182 4.51 -18.01 3.42
N SER A 183 5.83 -18.20 3.26
CA SER A 183 6.79 -17.10 3.23
C SER A 183 6.63 -16.18 2.02
N GLN A 184 6.22 -16.70 0.86
CA GLN A 184 5.96 -15.88 -0.33
C GLN A 184 4.71 -15.04 -0.14
N LEU A 185 3.61 -15.66 0.30
CA LEU A 185 2.37 -14.94 0.61
C LEU A 185 2.60 -13.85 1.66
N ARG A 186 3.28 -14.18 2.77
CA ARG A 186 3.61 -13.21 3.82
C ARG A 186 4.35 -11.99 3.27
N ASN A 187 5.32 -12.19 2.37
CA ASN A 187 6.07 -11.10 1.78
C ASN A 187 5.24 -10.23 0.81
N LEU A 188 4.31 -10.83 0.05
CA LEU A 188 3.38 -10.09 -0.81
C LEU A 188 2.49 -9.18 0.04
N LEU A 189 1.84 -9.73 1.06
CA LEU A 189 0.93 -8.99 1.94
C LEU A 189 1.66 -7.91 2.73
N GLY A 190 2.82 -8.24 3.31
CA GLY A 190 3.60 -7.28 4.07
C GLY A 190 4.18 -6.17 3.20
N GLY A 191 4.50 -6.45 1.92
CA GLY A 191 4.88 -5.43 0.94
C GLY A 191 3.76 -4.43 0.68
N ILE A 192 2.53 -4.89 0.47
CA ILE A 192 1.36 -4.01 0.31
C ILE A 192 1.14 -3.14 1.54
N ILE A 193 1.16 -3.71 2.74
CA ILE A 193 0.95 -2.94 3.96
C ILE A 193 2.05 -1.89 4.14
N GLN A 194 3.32 -2.26 3.93
CA GLN A 194 4.44 -1.32 4.02
C GLN A 194 4.33 -0.20 2.97
N PHE A 195 3.86 -0.51 1.75
CA PHE A 195 3.60 0.50 0.73
C PHE A 195 2.58 1.52 1.25
N LEU A 196 1.43 1.05 1.73
CA LEU A 196 0.36 1.93 2.20
C LEU A 196 0.77 2.74 3.43
N MET A 197 1.61 2.19 4.29
CA MET A 197 2.23 2.96 5.38
C MET A 197 3.12 4.09 4.87
N SER A 198 4.06 3.77 3.98
CA SER A 198 4.95 4.77 3.37
C SER A 198 4.15 5.81 2.60
N SER A 199 3.05 5.42 1.94
CA SER A 199 2.11 6.35 1.32
C SER A 199 1.58 7.39 2.30
N ILE A 200 1.12 6.98 3.50
CA ILE A 200 0.62 7.91 4.53
C ILE A 200 1.69 8.92 4.94
N ILE A 201 2.93 8.47 5.10
CA ILE A 201 4.04 9.33 5.52
C ILE A 201 4.31 10.35 4.41
N VAL A 202 4.51 9.85 3.20
CA VAL A 202 4.83 10.66 2.02
C VAL A 202 3.72 11.68 1.71
N THR A 203 2.44 11.36 1.90
CA THR A 203 1.32 12.28 1.63
C THR A 203 0.98 13.25 2.75
N ASN A 204 1.56 13.10 3.96
CA ASN A 204 1.33 13.99 5.10
C ASN A 204 2.56 14.84 5.47
N GLU A 205 3.67 14.68 4.74
CA GLU A 205 4.87 15.53 4.88
C GLU A 205 4.79 16.86 4.10
N ASP A 206 3.73 17.07 3.31
CA ASP A 206 3.39 18.33 2.62
C ASP A 206 2.16 19.01 3.25
#